data_AF-A0A8T0RYE4-F1
#
_entry.id   AF-A0A8T0RYE4-F1
#
_cell.length_a   1.000
_cell.length_b   1.000
_cell.length_c   1.000
_cell.angle_alpha   90.00
_cell.angle_beta   90.00
_cell.angle_gamma   90.00
#
_symmetry.space_group_name_H-M   'P 1'
#
loop_
_entity.id
_entity.type
_entity.pdbx_description
1 polymer ?
#
loop_
_entity_poly.entity_id
_entity_poly.type
_entity_poly.pdbx_seq_one_letter_code
_entity_poly.pdbx_strand_id
1 'polypeptide(L)'
;MSSIFRLDSSSSPSDDDDELILSALHIAHTQYEGTSAPRRGGSVVGRQYIYRDSLSGAWRLFNDYFSDNPVYGPTFFRRSARYRAT
;
A
#
# COMPACT_ATOMS: atom_id res chain seq x y z
N MET A 1 0.68 -6.87 72.86
CA MET A 1 -0.72 -7.24 72.56
C MET A 1 -1.03 -6.74 71.16
N SER A 2 -1.50 -7.63 70.27
CA SER A 2 -2.24 -7.40 68.99
C SER A 2 -1.68 -6.40 67.96
N SER A 3 -1.74 -6.61 66.65
CA SER A 3 -2.78 -7.28 65.91
C SER A 3 -2.25 -7.77 64.58
N ILE A 4 -2.59 -9.02 64.28
CA ILE A 4 -2.66 -9.59 62.95
C ILE A 4 -3.66 -8.75 62.16
N PHE A 5 -3.28 -8.23 61.00
CA PHE A 5 -4.21 -7.99 59.90
C PHE A 5 -3.57 -8.46 58.61
N ARG A 6 -4.00 -9.66 58.21
CA ARG A 6 -3.97 -10.14 56.84
C ARG A 6 -5.17 -9.49 56.15
N LEU A 7 -4.93 -8.54 55.25
CA LEU A 7 -5.81 -8.19 54.14
C LEU A 7 -4.98 -8.53 52.89
N ASP A 8 -5.17 -9.68 52.25
CA ASP A 8 -6.17 -9.93 51.19
C ASP A 8 -6.22 -8.87 50.08
N SER A 9 -5.52 -9.21 48.99
CA SER A 9 -5.87 -8.99 47.59
C SER A 9 -6.65 -7.72 47.21
N SER A 10 -5.90 -6.67 46.90
CA SER A 10 -6.13 -5.87 45.70
C SER A 10 -4.77 -5.42 45.19
N SER A 11 -4.05 -6.33 44.53
CA SER A 11 -2.95 -5.90 43.66
C SER A 11 -3.63 -5.24 42.48
N SER A 12 -3.87 -3.93 42.59
CA SER A 12 -4.11 -3.12 41.39
C SER A 12 -2.90 -3.36 40.50
N PRO A 13 -3.07 -3.75 39.23
CA PRO A 13 -1.94 -3.77 38.30
C PRO A 13 -1.27 -2.41 38.40
N SER A 14 0.02 -2.40 38.76
CA SER A 14 0.78 -1.16 38.74
C SER A 14 0.73 -0.68 37.30
N ASP A 15 0.49 0.60 37.07
CA ASP A 15 0.50 1.23 35.74
C ASP A 15 1.77 0.84 34.93
N ASP A 16 2.87 0.56 35.65
CA ASP A 16 4.13 0.03 35.11
C ASP A 16 4.00 -1.34 34.40
N ASP A 17 3.14 -2.24 34.90
CA ASP A 17 2.94 -3.57 34.32
C ASP A 17 2.14 -3.49 33.01
N ASP A 18 1.22 -2.52 32.89
CA ASP A 18 0.46 -2.27 31.67
C ASP A 18 1.38 -1.72 30.56
N GLU A 19 2.31 -0.83 30.90
CA GLU A 19 3.35 -0.36 29.97
C GLU A 19 4.24 -1.52 29.48
N LEU A 20 4.61 -2.42 30.39
CA LEU A 20 5.38 -3.62 30.05
C LEU A 20 4.60 -4.53 29.09
N ILE A 21 3.32 -4.77 29.34
CA ILE A 21 2.45 -5.61 28.50
C ILE A 21 2.27 -4.98 27.11
N LEU A 22 2.05 -3.67 27.03
CA LEU A 22 1.95 -2.94 25.76
C LEU A 22 3.26 -3.01 24.96
N SER A 23 4.40 -2.89 25.63
CA SER A 23 5.71 -3.03 25.00
C SER A 23 5.94 -4.44 24.45
N ALA A 24 5.56 -5.47 25.20
CA ALA A 24 5.65 -6.87 24.79
C ALA A 24 4.74 -7.17 23.59
N LEU A 25 3.51 -6.65 23.60
CA LEU A 25 2.58 -6.75 22.48
C LEU A 25 3.15 -6.09 21.21
N HIS A 26 3.76 -4.91 21.34
CA HIS A 26 4.39 -4.20 20.23
C HIS A 26 5.55 -5.01 19.62
N ILE A 27 6.39 -5.61 20.46
CA ILE A 27 7.49 -6.48 20.00
C ILE A 27 6.92 -7.71 19.27
N ALA A 28 5.92 -8.39 19.85
CA ALA A 28 5.30 -9.55 19.21
C ALA A 28 4.67 -9.20 17.85
N HIS A 29 3.96 -8.07 17.78
CA HIS A 29 3.31 -7.60 16.55
C HIS A 29 4.34 -7.28 15.45
N THR A 30 5.42 -6.57 15.78
CA THR A 30 6.47 -6.24 14.79
C THR A 30 7.20 -7.49 14.26
N GLN A 31 7.43 -8.48 15.11
CA GLN A 31 8.00 -9.78 14.70
C GLN A 31 7.06 -10.55 13.77
N TYR A 32 5.76 -10.53 14.06
CA TYR A 32 4.75 -11.13 13.19
C TYR A 32 4.67 -10.43 11.83
N GLU A 33 4.65 -9.10 11.80
CA GLU A 33 4.61 -8.32 10.55
C GLU A 33 5.85 -8.56 9.67
N GLY A 34 7.04 -8.73 10.27
CA GLY A 34 8.27 -9.00 9.54
C GLY A 34 8.35 -10.40 8.90
N THR A 35 7.67 -11.39 9.49
CA THR A 35 7.82 -12.81 9.13
C THR A 35 6.58 -13.42 8.47
N SER A 36 5.39 -12.97 8.89
CA SER A 36 4.12 -13.67 8.67
C SER A 36 3.05 -12.78 8.02
N ALA A 37 3.26 -11.46 7.94
CA ALA A 37 2.34 -10.61 7.21
C ALA A 37 2.29 -10.99 5.71
N PRO A 38 1.11 -10.92 5.07
CA PRO A 38 0.98 -11.14 3.64
C PRO A 38 1.83 -10.11 2.88
N ARG A 39 2.99 -10.54 2.39
CA ARG A 39 3.91 -9.68 1.65
C ARG A 39 3.22 -9.27 0.35
N ARG A 40 2.88 -7.99 0.21
CA ARG A 40 2.47 -7.43 -1.09
C ARG A 40 3.59 -7.70 -2.09
N GLY A 41 3.27 -8.42 -3.16
CA GLY A 41 4.25 -8.99 -4.09
C GLY A 41 5.26 -7.97 -4.60
N GLY A 42 6.53 -8.19 -4.27
CA GLY A 42 7.65 -7.41 -4.78
C GLY A 42 8.14 -7.90 -6.15
N SER A 43 9.25 -7.32 -6.61
CA SER A 43 9.95 -7.81 -7.79
C SER A 43 10.34 -9.28 -7.62
N VAL A 44 10.05 -10.12 -8.62
CA VAL A 44 10.43 -11.54 -8.61
C VAL A 44 11.90 -11.66 -9.03
N VAL A 45 12.73 -12.28 -8.18
CA VAL A 45 14.12 -12.61 -8.52
C VAL A 45 14.11 -13.52 -9.75
N GLY A 46 14.91 -13.19 -10.77
CA GLY A 46 14.90 -13.91 -12.05
C GLY A 46 13.79 -13.51 -13.02
N ARG A 47 13.03 -12.44 -12.73
CA ARG A 47 12.10 -11.86 -13.71
C ARG A 47 12.85 -11.49 -15.00
N GLN A 48 12.44 -12.10 -16.11
CA GLN A 48 12.87 -11.70 -17.44
C GLN A 48 11.97 -10.56 -17.95
N TYR A 49 12.60 -9.47 -18.38
CA TYR A 49 11.91 -8.35 -19.01
C TYR A 49 11.83 -8.60 -20.51
N ILE A 50 10.62 -8.54 -21.07
CA ILE A 50 10.44 -8.46 -22.51
C ILE A 50 10.45 -6.97 -22.87
N TYR A 51 11.52 -6.52 -23.51
CA TYR A 51 11.60 -5.17 -24.04
C TYR A 51 10.68 -5.04 -25.25
N ARG A 52 9.43 -4.70 -24.97
CA ARG A 52 8.52 -4.21 -26.00
C ARG A 52 8.95 -2.78 -26.26
N ASP A 53 9.20 -2.43 -27.51
CA ASP A 53 9.58 -1.07 -27.92
C ASP A 53 8.41 -0.10 -27.64
N SER A 54 8.29 0.29 -26.37
CA SER A 54 7.18 1.08 -25.85
C SER A 54 7.18 2.47 -26.47
N LEU A 55 8.35 2.99 -26.82
CA LEU A 55 8.50 4.27 -27.49
C LEU A 55 7.91 4.22 -28.90
N SER A 56 8.22 3.20 -29.71
CA SER A 56 7.59 3.11 -31.03
C SER A 56 6.09 2.83 -30.95
N GLY A 57 5.64 2.06 -29.95
CA GLY A 57 4.21 1.90 -29.67
C GLY A 57 3.52 3.24 -29.39
N ALA A 58 4.15 4.10 -28.56
CA ALA A 58 3.64 5.43 -28.27
C ALA A 58 3.65 6.35 -29.49
N TRP A 59 4.71 6.30 -30.32
CA TRP A 59 4.78 7.08 -31.56
C TRP A 59 3.73 6.66 -32.59
N ARG A 60 3.49 5.36 -32.75
CA ARG A 60 2.41 4.85 -33.62
C ARG A 60 1.06 5.34 -33.14
N LEU A 61 0.80 5.22 -31.84
CA LEU A 61 -0.42 5.73 -31.22
C LEU A 61 -0.56 7.24 -31.46
N PHE A 62 0.51 8.01 -31.25
CA PHE A 62 0.50 9.44 -31.52
C PHE A 62 0.18 9.76 -32.99
N ASN A 63 0.85 9.09 -33.93
CA ASN A 63 0.63 9.31 -35.35
C ASN A 63 -0.78 8.92 -35.80
N ASP A 64 -1.31 7.81 -35.29
CA ASP A 64 -2.63 7.31 -35.67
C ASP A 64 -3.77 8.22 -35.15
N TYR A 65 -3.55 8.94 -34.05
CA TYR A 65 -4.59 9.73 -33.36
C TYR A 65 -4.44 11.25 -33.42
N PHE A 66 -3.21 11.77 -33.35
CA PHE A 66 -2.92 13.19 -33.16
C PHE A 66 -2.16 13.83 -34.33
N SER A 67 -1.79 13.06 -35.36
CA SER A 67 -1.23 13.65 -36.58
C SER A 67 -2.28 14.45 -37.34
N ASP A 68 -1.83 15.28 -38.27
CA ASP A 68 -2.71 16.10 -39.12
C ASP A 68 -3.66 15.25 -39.98
N ASN A 69 -3.29 13.99 -40.26
CA ASN A 69 -4.11 13.03 -40.98
C ASN A 69 -4.23 11.73 -40.17
N PRO A 70 -5.08 11.70 -39.13
CA PRO A 70 -5.19 10.55 -38.25
C PRO A 70 -5.80 9.36 -38.98
N VAL A 71 -5.27 8.17 -38.70
CA VAL A 71 -5.77 6.90 -39.28
C VAL A 71 -7.20 6.61 -38.81
N TYR A 72 -7.53 7.01 -37.58
CA TYR A 72 -8.87 6.85 -37.03
C TYR A 72 -9.63 8.18 -37.06
N GLY A 73 -10.72 8.20 -37.84
CA GLY A 73 -11.59 9.37 -37.95
C GLY A 73 -12.37 9.72 -36.67
N PRO A 74 -13.05 10.87 -36.65
CA PRO A 74 -13.78 11.39 -35.47
C PRO A 74 -14.91 10.49 -34.95
N THR A 75 -15.30 9.48 -35.73
CA THR A 75 -16.35 8.52 -35.39
C THR A 75 -15.87 7.41 -34.47
N PHE A 76 -14.57 7.08 -34.50
CA PHE A 76 -13.99 6.03 -33.65
C PHE A 76 -13.82 6.48 -32.21
N PHE A 77 -13.58 7.77 -31.99
CA PHE A 77 -13.52 8.35 -30.65
C PHE A 77 -14.34 9.63 -30.63
N ARG A 78 -15.39 9.67 -29.80
CA ARG A 78 -16.08 10.90 -29.44
C ARG A 78 -15.03 11.83 -28.82
N ARG A 79 -14.44 12.75 -29.61
CA ARG A 79 -13.66 13.90 -29.09
C ARG A 79 -14.61 14.68 -28.18
N SER A 80 -14.68 14.24 -26.93
CA SER A 80 -15.47 14.86 -25.89
C SER A 80 -14.62 15.88 -25.17
N ALA A 81 -13.74 16.56 -25.90
CA ALA A 81 -13.20 17.83 -25.46
C ALA A 81 -14.15 18.89 -26.01
N ARG A 82 -15.22 19.20 -25.26
CA ARG A 82 -15.86 20.50 -25.44
C ARG A 82 -14.84 21.52 -24.95
N TYR A 83 -14.17 22.20 -25.86
CA TYR A 83 -13.44 23.41 -25.49
C TYR A 83 -14.46 24.37 -24.86
N ARG A 84 -14.30 24.68 -23.58
CA ARG A 84 -15.06 25.76 -22.97
C ARG A 84 -14.36 27.04 -23.43
N ALA A 85 -14.96 27.75 -24.37
CA ALA A 85 -14.49 29.09 -24.73
C ALA A 85 -14.60 29.96 -23.46
N THR A 86 -13.47 30.55 -23.06
CA THR A 86 -13.42 31.65 -22.09
C THR A 86 -13.84 32.94 -22.76
#